data_AF-A0A844LZ68-F1
#
_entry.id   AF-A0A844LZ68-F1
#
_cell.length_a   1.000
_cell.length_b   1.000
_cell.length_c   1.000
_cell.angle_alpha   90.00
_cell.angle_beta   90.00
_cell.angle_gamma   90.00
#
_symmetry.space_group_name_H-M   'P 1'
#
loop_
_entity.id
_entity.type
_entity.pdbx_description
1 polymer ?
#
loop_
_entity_poly.entity_id
_entity_poly.type
_entity_poly.pdbx_seq_one_letter_code
_entity_poly.pdbx_strand_id
1 'polypeptide(L)'
;MTMSTKLPKHIAQMVEKNNLVMAIKTLSEEQGIGMGEAKVIIDEHEQKLKQQQDKNVAAISAKQNKKQPMAVSKTTSQLNTAANQKIKDNPKLQALNSGLDNHLQHLGYKKPLLPYWAKRLLVILLIVVLLSLIFWQIVPKDNTPF
;
A
#
# COMPACT_ATOMS: atom_id res chain seq x y z
N MET A 1 36.65 -24.52 18.28
CA MET A 1 36.22 -23.11 18.50
C MET A 1 34.96 -22.88 17.68
N THR A 2 33.81 -22.72 18.32
CA THR A 2 32.50 -22.55 17.65
C THR A 2 32.25 -21.08 17.38
N MET A 3 32.61 -20.60 16.19
CA MET A 3 32.24 -19.25 15.75
C MET A 3 30.73 -19.26 15.46
N SER A 4 29.94 -18.60 16.31
CA SER A 4 28.56 -18.26 16.00
C SER A 4 28.56 -17.22 14.87
N THR A 5 28.67 -17.67 13.63
CA THR A 5 28.68 -16.83 12.43
C THR A 5 27.25 -16.39 12.12
N LYS A 6 26.72 -15.48 12.94
CA LYS A 6 25.55 -14.69 12.53
C LYS A 6 25.90 -14.01 11.20
N LEU A 7 25.08 -14.28 10.18
CA LEU A 7 25.24 -13.71 8.85
C LEU A 7 25.30 -12.18 8.95
N PRO A 8 26.32 -11.50 8.38
CA PRO A 8 26.43 -10.06 8.41
C PRO A 8 25.14 -9.40 7.91
N LYS A 9 24.72 -8.31 8.58
CA LYS A 9 23.42 -7.67 8.35
C LYS A 9 23.17 -7.28 6.90
N HIS A 10 24.21 -6.85 6.19
CA HIS A 10 24.10 -6.46 4.78
C HIS A 10 23.90 -7.69 3.85
N ILE A 11 24.49 -8.84 4.18
CA ILE A 11 24.30 -10.11 3.45
C ILE A 11 22.91 -10.68 3.71
N ALA A 12 22.44 -10.61 4.96
CA ALA A 12 21.06 -10.98 5.29
C ALA A 12 20.03 -10.14 4.50
N GLN A 13 20.26 -8.84 4.34
CA GLN A 13 19.42 -7.98 3.50
C GLN A 13 19.48 -8.33 2.01
N MET A 14 20.63 -8.78 1.50
CA MET A 14 20.72 -9.24 0.12
C MET A 14 19.91 -10.53 -0.11
N VAL A 15 19.93 -11.45 0.87
CA VAL A 15 19.09 -12.66 0.85
C VAL A 15 17.60 -12.30 0.90
N GLU A 16 17.20 -11.38 1.77
CA GLU A 16 15.81 -10.89 1.87
C GLU A 16 15.32 -10.24 0.57
N LYS A 17 16.20 -9.56 -0.16
CA LYS A 17 15.91 -8.90 -1.45
C LYS A 17 16.00 -9.86 -2.65
N ASN A 18 16.08 -11.17 -2.41
CA ASN A 18 16.21 -12.20 -3.44
C ASN A 18 17.47 -12.04 -4.32
N ASN A 19 18.55 -11.50 -3.76
CA ASN A 19 19.84 -11.36 -4.42
C ASN A 19 20.84 -12.40 -3.91
N LEU A 20 20.48 -13.68 -4.07
CA LEU A 20 21.19 -14.83 -3.48
C LEU A 20 22.60 -14.99 -4.05
N VAL A 21 22.78 -14.82 -5.36
CA VAL A 21 24.09 -15.00 -6.01
C VAL A 21 25.10 -13.97 -5.53
N MET A 22 24.69 -12.70 -5.41
CA MET A 22 25.53 -11.63 -4.88
C MET A 22 25.83 -11.86 -3.41
N ALA A 23 24.84 -12.30 -2.62
CA ALA A 23 25.02 -12.61 -1.22
C ALA A 23 26.04 -13.75 -1.01
N ILE A 24 25.99 -14.82 -1.81
CA ILE A 24 26.94 -15.94 -1.75
C ILE A 24 28.35 -15.46 -2.12
N LYS A 25 28.46 -14.66 -3.20
CA LYS A 25 29.73 -14.11 -3.66
C LYS A 25 30.37 -13.20 -2.59
N THR A 26 29.62 -12.25 -2.06
CA THR A 26 30.10 -11.34 -1.00
C THR A 26 30.43 -12.08 0.29
N LEU A 27 29.63 -13.09 0.68
CA LEU A 27 29.92 -13.92 1.86
C LEU A 27 31.22 -14.72 1.68
N SER A 28 31.45 -15.28 0.50
CA SER A 28 32.68 -15.99 0.15
C SER A 28 33.89 -15.05 0.17
N GLU A 29 33.75 -13.84 -0.39
CA GLU A 29 34.82 -12.83 -0.46
C GLU A 29 35.17 -12.26 0.93
N GLU A 30 34.17 -11.98 1.78
CA GLU A 30 34.40 -11.39 3.11
C GLU A 30 34.90 -12.40 4.15
N GLN A 31 34.37 -13.63 4.13
CA GLN A 31 34.74 -14.65 5.12
C GLN A 31 35.88 -15.56 4.65
N GLY A 32 36.31 -15.42 3.39
CA GLY A 32 37.34 -16.27 2.78
C GLY A 32 36.93 -17.75 2.70
N ILE A 33 35.64 -18.04 2.79
CA ILE A 33 35.08 -19.40 2.71
C ILE A 33 34.79 -19.78 1.26
N GLY A 34 34.81 -21.08 0.96
CA GLY A 34 34.51 -21.55 -0.39
C GLY A 34 33.08 -21.21 -0.82
N MET A 35 32.87 -20.93 -2.11
CA MET A 35 31.56 -20.61 -2.70
C MET A 35 30.47 -21.65 -2.33
N GLY A 36 30.87 -22.92 -2.21
CA GLY A 36 29.99 -24.01 -1.79
C GLY A 36 29.55 -23.91 -0.33
N GLU A 37 30.45 -23.54 0.58
CA GLU A 37 30.13 -23.34 2.00
C GLU A 37 29.27 -22.09 2.21
N ALA A 38 29.60 -21.01 1.49
CA ALA A 38 28.81 -19.78 1.48
C ALA A 38 27.37 -20.04 1.02
N LYS A 39 27.18 -20.89 -0.01
CA LYS A 39 25.86 -21.29 -0.49
C LYS A 39 25.05 -22.01 0.59
N VAL A 40 25.65 -22.95 1.32
CA VAL A 40 24.95 -23.68 2.41
C VAL A 40 24.46 -22.72 3.49
N ILE A 41 25.29 -21.75 3.89
CA ILE A 41 24.93 -20.76 4.91
C ILE A 41 23.76 -19.88 4.44
N ILE A 42 23.81 -19.43 3.18
CA ILE A 42 22.76 -18.59 2.57
C ILE A 42 21.44 -19.37 2.43
N ASP A 43 21.52 -20.61 1.95
CA ASP A 43 20.35 -21.49 1.78
C ASP A 43 19.68 -21.77 3.14
N GLU A 44 20.45 -22.02 4.21
CA GLU A 44 19.91 -22.22 5.56
C GLU A 44 19.20 -20.95 6.08
N HIS A 45 19.77 -19.77 5.83
CA HIS A 45 19.17 -18.50 6.21
C HIS A 45 17.87 -18.22 5.43
N GLU A 46 17.84 -18.52 4.14
CA GLU A 46 16.66 -18.39 3.27
C GLU A 46 15.51 -19.29 3.74
N GLN A 47 15.80 -20.54 4.10
CA GLN A 47 14.82 -21.46 4.66
C GLN A 47 14.26 -20.96 5.99
N LYS A 48 15.10 -20.43 6.88
CA LYS A 48 14.63 -19.84 8.15
C LYS A 48 13.71 -18.65 7.92
N LEU A 49 14.02 -17.81 6.92
CA LEU A 49 13.20 -16.66 6.56
C LEU A 49 11.82 -17.10 6.03
N LYS A 50 11.80 -18.07 5.12
CA LYS A 50 10.56 -18.67 4.60
C LYS A 50 9.70 -19.28 5.72
N GLN A 51 10.30 -20.08 6.60
CA GLN A 51 9.58 -20.66 7.74
C GLN A 51 8.98 -19.59 8.67
N GLN A 52 9.67 -18.46 8.88
CA GLN A 52 9.12 -17.35 9.66
C GLN A 52 7.96 -16.66 8.94
N GLN A 53 8.06 -16.47 7.62
CA GLN A 53 6.98 -15.94 6.81
C GLN A 53 5.75 -16.86 6.85
N ASP A 54 5.95 -18.17 6.67
CA ASP A 54 4.88 -19.16 6.71
C ASP A 54 4.19 -19.20 8.08
N LYS A 55 4.96 -19.16 9.18
CA LYS A 55 4.42 -19.09 10.55
C LYS A 55 3.61 -17.82 10.78
N ASN A 56 4.06 -16.68 10.27
CA ASN A 56 3.34 -15.41 10.38
C ASN A 56 2.05 -15.43 9.56
N VAL A 57 2.09 -15.94 8.32
CA VAL A 57 0.90 -16.08 7.46
C VAL A 57 -0.10 -17.06 8.07
N ALA A 58 0.35 -18.20 8.59
CA ALA A 58 -0.49 -19.16 9.30
C ALA A 58 -1.11 -18.58 10.58
N ALA A 59 -0.36 -17.79 11.35
CA ALA A 59 -0.88 -17.10 12.53
C ALA A 59 -1.90 -16.01 12.18
N ILE A 60 -1.72 -15.31 11.05
CA ILE A 60 -2.67 -14.33 10.54
C ILE A 60 -3.93 -15.01 10.02
N SER A 61 -3.80 -16.08 9.24
CA SER A 61 -4.94 -16.83 8.69
C SER A 61 -5.74 -17.53 9.78
N ALA A 62 -5.09 -18.11 10.80
CA ALA A 62 -5.77 -18.67 11.98
C ALA A 62 -6.54 -17.60 12.78
N LYS A 63 -6.00 -16.38 12.88
CA LYS A 63 -6.68 -15.25 13.52
C LYS A 63 -7.81 -14.66 12.68
N GLN A 64 -7.72 -14.76 11.34
CA GLN A 64 -8.77 -14.33 10.41
C GLN A 64 -9.92 -15.35 10.33
N ASN A 65 -9.62 -16.65 10.30
CA ASN A 65 -10.63 -17.71 10.15
C ASN A 65 -11.56 -17.87 11.36
N LYS A 66 -11.22 -17.30 12.53
CA LYS A 66 -12.12 -17.28 13.70
C LYS A 66 -13.23 -16.21 13.61
N LYS A 67 -13.22 -15.33 12.59
CA LYS A 67 -14.27 -14.31 12.42
C LYS A 67 -14.65 -14.13 10.93
N GLN A 68 -15.74 -14.81 10.56
CA GLN A 68 -16.76 -14.50 9.52
C GLN A 68 -16.85 -15.50 8.36
N PRO A 69 -18.07 -15.97 8.05
CA PRO A 69 -18.56 -16.02 6.67
C PRO A 69 -19.19 -14.65 6.35
N MET A 70 -18.67 -13.91 5.38
CA MET A 70 -19.39 -12.75 4.82
C MET A 70 -19.18 -12.64 3.31
N ALA A 71 -20.31 -12.74 2.61
CA ALA A 71 -20.46 -12.72 1.17
C ALA A 71 -19.99 -11.38 0.56
N VAL A 72 -19.26 -11.49 -0.53
CA VAL A 72 -18.93 -10.39 -1.43
C VAL A 72 -20.16 -10.08 -2.29
N SER A 73 -20.79 -8.92 -2.10
CA SER A 73 -21.76 -8.39 -3.06
C SER A 73 -21.26 -7.08 -3.65
N LYS A 74 -20.93 -7.12 -4.94
CA LYS A 74 -20.65 -5.97 -5.79
C LYS A 74 -21.93 -5.17 -5.98
N THR A 75 -22.10 -4.03 -5.33
CA THR A 75 -22.93 -2.94 -5.89
C THR A 75 -22.44 -1.58 -5.41
N THR A 76 -22.14 -0.75 -6.40
CA THR A 76 -21.38 0.50 -6.34
C THR A 76 -22.30 1.66 -5.93
N SER A 77 -21.78 2.53 -5.05
CA SER A 77 -22.12 3.96 -4.89
C SER A 77 -23.27 4.47 -4.00
N GLN A 78 -24.22 3.69 -3.48
CA GLN A 78 -25.28 4.26 -2.60
C GLN A 78 -25.15 3.93 -1.10
N LEU A 79 -24.20 3.09 -0.69
CA LEU A 79 -23.99 2.67 0.70
C LEU A 79 -22.86 3.44 1.43
N ASN A 80 -22.39 4.56 0.87
CA ASN A 80 -21.13 5.17 1.33
C ASN A 80 -21.24 6.05 2.58
N THR A 81 -22.44 6.39 3.05
CA THR A 81 -22.60 7.27 4.24
C THR A 81 -22.85 6.47 5.52
N ALA A 82 -23.76 5.50 5.50
CA ALA A 82 -24.11 4.70 6.68
C ALA A 82 -23.04 3.65 7.05
N ALA A 83 -22.37 3.05 6.05
CA ALA A 83 -21.27 2.12 6.31
C ALA A 83 -20.03 2.85 6.86
N ASN A 84 -19.80 4.10 6.46
CA ASN A 84 -18.66 4.90 6.92
C ASN A 84 -18.82 5.28 8.40
N GLN A 85 -20.03 5.58 8.87
CA GLN A 85 -20.33 5.75 10.30
C GLN A 85 -20.11 4.44 11.08
N LYS A 86 -20.63 3.31 10.59
CA LYS A 86 -20.48 2.01 11.26
C LYS A 86 -19.04 1.47 11.31
N ILE A 87 -18.19 1.88 10.37
CA ILE A 87 -16.74 1.61 10.36
C ILE A 87 -16.01 2.57 11.31
N LYS A 88 -16.48 3.83 11.42
CA LYS A 88 -15.96 4.81 12.37
C LYS A 88 -16.28 4.43 13.81
N ASP A 89 -17.36 3.73 14.10
CA ASP A 89 -17.74 3.37 15.48
C ASP A 89 -17.13 2.04 15.96
N ASN A 90 -16.41 1.33 15.09
CA ASN A 90 -15.77 0.06 15.47
C ASN A 90 -14.33 0.30 15.96
N PRO A 91 -14.02 0.12 17.25
CA PRO A 91 -12.72 0.47 17.82
C PRO A 91 -11.56 -0.33 17.20
N LYS A 92 -11.84 -1.54 16.69
CA LYS A 92 -10.83 -2.37 16.03
C LYS A 92 -10.48 -1.87 14.63
N LEU A 93 -11.47 -1.37 13.88
CA LEU A 93 -11.25 -0.80 12.55
C LEU A 93 -10.61 0.59 12.63
N GLN A 94 -10.90 1.35 13.68
CA GLN A 94 -10.21 2.61 13.97
C GLN A 94 -8.71 2.40 14.21
N ALA A 95 -8.32 1.40 15.01
CA ALA A 95 -6.91 1.10 15.29
C ALA A 95 -6.11 0.68 14.02
N LEU A 96 -6.79 0.03 13.07
CA LEU A 96 -6.22 -0.34 11.78
C LEU A 96 -6.03 0.88 10.86
N ASN A 97 -7.05 1.76 10.80
CA ASN A 97 -6.96 3.00 10.02
C ASN A 97 -5.89 3.94 10.56
N SER A 98 -5.77 4.09 11.89
CA SER A 98 -4.76 4.95 12.49
C SER A 98 -3.33 4.40 12.32
N GLY A 99 -3.14 3.08 12.33
CA GLY A 99 -1.85 2.48 11.97
C GLY A 99 -1.47 2.71 10.50
N LEU A 100 -2.44 2.60 9.59
CA LEU A 100 -2.25 2.85 8.16
C LEU A 100 -1.93 4.33 7.89
N ASP A 101 -2.67 5.25 8.51
CA ASP A 101 -2.45 6.69 8.40
C ASP A 101 -1.06 7.10 8.92
N ASN A 102 -0.61 6.53 10.05
CA ASN A 102 0.74 6.75 10.58
C ASN A 102 1.83 6.23 9.62
N HIS A 103 1.60 5.09 8.99
CA HIS A 103 2.52 4.53 8.01
C HIS A 103 2.61 5.41 6.74
N LEU A 104 1.47 5.88 6.24
CA LEU A 104 1.40 6.82 5.12
C LEU A 104 2.07 8.16 5.44
N GLN A 105 1.95 8.63 6.68
CA GLN A 105 2.58 9.86 7.14
C GLN A 105 4.10 9.72 7.26
N HIS A 106 4.59 8.57 7.74
CA HIS A 106 6.03 8.23 7.75
C HIS A 106 6.60 8.08 6.31
N LEU A 107 5.76 7.68 5.35
CA LEU A 107 6.10 7.66 3.92
C LEU A 107 6.01 9.04 3.25
N GLY A 108 5.81 10.12 4.02
CA GLY A 108 5.74 11.49 3.49
C GLY A 108 4.49 11.78 2.67
N TYR A 109 3.47 10.92 2.74
CA TYR A 109 2.22 11.07 2.00
C TYR A 109 1.37 12.17 2.65
N LYS A 110 1.72 13.44 2.41
CA LYS A 110 0.81 14.55 2.66
C LYS A 110 -0.37 14.38 1.72
N LYS A 111 -1.56 14.10 2.28
CA LYS A 111 -2.83 14.21 1.56
C LYS A 111 -2.80 15.54 0.78
N PRO A 112 -2.90 15.53 -0.55
CA PRO A 112 -2.95 16.77 -1.31
C PRO A 112 -4.20 17.52 -0.83
N LEU A 113 -4.00 18.62 -0.09
CA LEU A 113 -5.07 19.42 0.51
C LEU A 113 -6.09 19.86 -0.54
N LEU A 114 -5.66 19.96 -1.80
CA LEU A 114 -6.54 20.03 -2.95
C LEU A 114 -6.43 18.74 -3.74
N PRO A 115 -7.40 17.82 -3.60
CA PRO A 115 -7.45 16.62 -4.43
C PRO A 115 -7.48 16.97 -5.93
N TYR A 116 -6.82 16.16 -6.75
CA TYR A 116 -6.57 16.45 -8.17
C TYR A 116 -7.85 16.65 -9.00
N TRP A 117 -8.98 16.07 -8.57
CA TRP A 117 -10.30 16.30 -9.17
C TRP A 117 -10.80 17.75 -9.05
N ALA A 118 -10.38 18.51 -8.03
CA ALA A 118 -10.87 19.87 -7.78
C ALA A 118 -10.26 20.87 -8.77
N LYS A 119 -9.00 20.64 -9.16
CA LYS A 119 -8.36 21.39 -10.24
C LYS A 119 -9.13 21.22 -11.56
N ARG A 120 -9.60 20.00 -11.85
CA ARG A 120 -10.41 19.71 -13.03
C ARG A 120 -11.78 20.39 -12.95
N LEU A 121 -12.44 20.37 -11.78
CA LEU A 121 -13.72 21.04 -11.57
C LEU A 121 -13.64 22.56 -11.76
N LEU A 122 -12.55 23.20 -11.32
CA LEU A 122 -12.36 24.65 -11.52
C LEU A 122 -12.27 25.00 -13.01
N VAL A 123 -11.49 24.23 -13.79
CA VAL A 123 -11.37 24.43 -15.24
C VAL A 123 -12.72 24.23 -15.94
N ILE A 124 -13.47 23.18 -15.57
CA ILE A 124 -14.80 22.92 -16.14
C ILE A 124 -15.76 24.07 -15.81
N LEU A 125 -15.77 24.55 -14.56
CA LEU A 125 -16.63 25.66 -14.13
C LEU A 125 -16.31 26.94 -14.91
N LEU A 126 -15.03 27.25 -15.12
CA LEU A 126 -14.59 28.41 -15.91
C LEU A 126 -15.08 28.32 -17.36
N ILE A 127 -14.98 27.14 -17.98
CA ILE A 127 -15.45 26.90 -19.36
C ILE A 127 -16.98 27.07 -19.45
N VAL A 128 -17.74 26.50 -18.50
CA VAL A 128 -19.21 26.61 -18.48
C VAL A 128 -19.66 28.06 -18.34
N VAL A 129 -18.98 28.85 -17.49
CA VAL A 129 -19.30 30.28 -17.33
C VAL A 129 -18.99 31.08 -18.61
N LEU A 130 -17.86 30.81 -19.27
CA LEU A 130 -17.53 31.43 -20.56
C LEU A 130 -18.56 31.10 -21.63
N LEU A 131 -18.95 29.83 -21.74
CA LEU A 131 -19.98 29.40 -22.68
C LEU A 131 -21.34 30.02 -22.37
N SER A 132 -21.74 30.13 -21.11
CA SER A 132 -22.99 30.81 -20.71
C SER A 132 -22.97 32.30 -21.04
N LEU A 133 -21.84 33.00 -20.88
CA LEU A 133 -21.72 34.41 -21.26
C LEU A 133 -21.85 34.60 -22.77
N ILE A 134 -21.16 33.77 -23.55
CA ILE A 134 -21.23 33.77 -25.01
C ILE A 134 -22.67 33.45 -25.45
N PHE A 135 -23.29 32.44 -24.84
CA PHE A 135 -24.67 32.07 -25.13
C PHE A 135 -25.64 33.22 -24.84
N TRP A 136 -25.46 33.95 -23.74
CA TRP A 136 -26.28 35.11 -23.44
C TRP A 136 -26.03 36.29 -24.39
N GLN A 137 -24.83 36.37 -24.96
CA GLN A 137 -24.49 37.38 -25.97
C GLN A 137 -25.06 37.04 -27.35
N ILE A 138 -25.20 35.74 -27.67
CA ILE A 138 -25.74 35.26 -28.95
C ILE A 138 -27.26 35.08 -28.92
N VAL A 139 -27.89 34.83 -27.75
CA VAL A 139 -29.36 34.77 -27.65
C VAL A 139 -29.91 36.20 -27.65
N PRO A 140 -30.53 36.67 -28.75
CA PRO A 140 -31.14 37.98 -28.76
C PRO A 140 -32.42 37.93 -27.89
N LYS A 141 -32.66 39.01 -27.14
CA LYS A 141 -33.81 39.17 -26.23
C LYS A 141 -35.12 39.42 -27.00
N ASP A 142 -35.42 38.56 -27.96
CA ASP A 142 -36.53 38.78 -28.92
C ASP A 142 -37.75 37.89 -28.60
N ASN A 143 -37.76 37.27 -27.43
CA ASN A 143 -38.82 36.35 -27.01
C ASN A 143 -39.67 36.98 -25.89
N THR A 144 -40.24 38.14 -26.17
CA THR A 144 -41.40 38.65 -25.43
C THR A 144 -42.58 38.69 -26.39
N PRO A 145 -43.45 37.66 -26.40
CA PRO A 145 -44.70 37.75 -27.13
C PRO A 145 -45.64 38.72 -26.38
N PHE A 146 -45.91 39.87 -26.99
CA PHE A 146 -47.21 40.54 -26.87
C PHE A 146 -48.20 39.86 -27.83
#